data_AF-A0A3E3IV44-F1
#
_entry.id   AF-A0A3E3IV44-F1
#
_cell.length_a   1.000
_cell.length_b   1.000
_cell.length_c   1.000
_cell.angle_alpha   90.00
_cell.angle_beta   90.00
_cell.angle_gamma   90.00
#
_symmetry.space_group_name_H-M   'P 1'
#
loop_
_entity.id
_entity.type
_entity.pdbx_description
1 polymer ?
#
loop_
_entity_poly.entity_id
_entity_poly.type
_entity_poly.pdbx_seq_one_letter_code
_entity_poly.pdbx_strand_id
1 'polypeptide(L)'
;MNYYERIQKAIDFLEDNLENEIRAEEAAKEAYMSVSNFYRLFFAITGFQAKEYLIMRRMSLAAYDICQGMKVLDAAVKYAYTSADAFSRIFKKVTGFSPSACSRERADYKFERINVMDKYFEIPDEEMNEKYPDIKILKEMPPMRVAYFCYYGKNPEDGAFATMSQWVLREKLDIRSGNYRIFGYNAPDCDPSAEEYGYEVCVTIPEDMEVTDEKIKTKWLSGGLYAVITIERTKEEELGEGIMRGWKRFSNWLEGSKYVYGDAQWLEEHLGFDDAFAHTGGVELYMPVRLKKDIQAEFTNETEEYVEPFMTASCTATGPGAEARARKQLAAWMADRGILPGREENRLFAFYSFEKLDSPGFFYRLYIQIPYEMEIKDGEGVIKEEFPGGLYLKRLVKYAQNGRSWFDFIKKMENSERYGFGPQPFMEEYLVDSMEICGETEVAQYMPVAKKDGEQV
;
A
#
# COMPACT_ATOMS: atom_id res chain seq x y z
N MET A 1 -16.21 -5.58 -13.44
CA MET A 1 -16.82 -5.37 -12.10
C MET A 1 -16.22 -6.21 -10.98
N ASN A 2 -15.81 -5.57 -9.90
CA ASN A 2 -15.25 -6.18 -8.69
C ASN A 2 -16.29 -6.57 -7.64
N TYR A 3 -15.85 -7.18 -6.53
CA TYR A 3 -16.76 -7.65 -5.48
C TYR A 3 -17.55 -6.52 -4.82
N TYR A 4 -16.93 -5.37 -4.55
CA TYR A 4 -17.59 -4.22 -3.95
C TYR A 4 -18.68 -3.65 -4.87
N GLU A 5 -18.39 -3.49 -6.16
CA GLU A 5 -19.35 -3.02 -7.16
C GLU A 5 -20.50 -4.00 -7.37
N ARG A 6 -20.21 -5.32 -7.36
CA ARG A 6 -21.24 -6.35 -7.47
C ARG A 6 -22.19 -6.32 -6.27
N ILE A 7 -21.66 -6.18 -5.06
CA ILE A 7 -22.49 -6.02 -3.86
C ILE A 7 -23.24 -4.67 -3.90
N GLN A 8 -22.62 -3.60 -4.36
CA GLN A 8 -23.30 -2.31 -4.53
C GLN A 8 -24.49 -2.44 -5.48
N LYS A 9 -24.34 -3.09 -6.64
CA LYS A 9 -25.46 -3.34 -7.57
C LYS A 9 -26.57 -4.18 -6.92
N ALA A 10 -26.21 -5.18 -6.12
CA ALA A 10 -27.21 -5.95 -5.39
C ALA A 10 -27.95 -5.09 -4.36
N ILE A 11 -27.27 -4.20 -3.65
CA ILE A 11 -27.90 -3.23 -2.73
C ILE A 11 -28.83 -2.29 -3.51
N ASP A 12 -28.38 -1.76 -4.65
CA ASP A 12 -29.17 -0.85 -5.49
C ASP A 12 -30.46 -1.54 -5.94
N PHE A 13 -30.37 -2.79 -6.40
CA PHE A 13 -31.54 -3.60 -6.75
C PHE A 13 -32.50 -3.80 -5.57
N LEU A 14 -31.99 -4.08 -4.36
CA LEU A 14 -32.83 -4.22 -3.17
C LEU A 14 -33.53 -2.90 -2.80
N GLU A 15 -32.81 -1.78 -2.89
CA GLU A 15 -33.35 -0.43 -2.61
C GLU A 15 -34.44 -0.03 -3.61
N ASP A 16 -34.24 -0.29 -4.89
CA ASP A 16 -35.20 -0.01 -5.96
C ASP A 16 -36.47 -0.87 -5.87
N ASN A 17 -36.44 -1.93 -5.06
CA ASN A 17 -37.52 -2.91 -4.89
C ASN A 17 -38.04 -3.03 -3.45
N LEU A 18 -37.82 -2.02 -2.60
CA LEU A 18 -38.30 -2.04 -1.21
C LEU A 18 -39.82 -2.15 -1.08
N GLU A 19 -40.58 -1.68 -2.06
CA GLU A 19 -42.05 -1.71 -2.09
C GLU A 19 -42.63 -2.93 -2.83
N ASN A 20 -41.78 -3.75 -3.45
CA ASN A 20 -42.19 -4.88 -4.28
C ASN A 20 -42.05 -6.22 -3.53
N GLU A 21 -42.83 -7.23 -3.93
CA GLU A 21 -42.61 -8.60 -3.44
C GLU A 21 -41.36 -9.18 -4.11
N ILE A 22 -40.23 -9.14 -3.40
CA ILE A 22 -38.95 -9.67 -3.85
C ILE A 22 -38.32 -10.56 -2.80
N ARG A 23 -37.53 -11.52 -3.26
CA ARG A 23 -36.65 -12.33 -2.42
C ARG A 23 -35.24 -11.76 -2.48
N ALA A 24 -34.56 -11.69 -1.34
CA ALA A 24 -33.17 -11.21 -1.30
C ALA A 24 -32.23 -12.05 -2.19
N GLU A 25 -32.55 -13.32 -2.41
CA GLU A 25 -31.86 -14.22 -3.34
C GLU A 25 -31.85 -13.71 -4.79
N GLU A 26 -32.82 -12.88 -5.18
CA GLU A 26 -32.91 -12.34 -6.55
C GLU A 26 -31.80 -11.33 -6.83
N ALA A 27 -31.34 -10.60 -5.79
CA ALA A 27 -30.23 -9.67 -5.89
C ALA A 27 -28.89 -10.38 -6.21
N ALA A 28 -28.78 -11.70 -5.99
CA ALA A 28 -27.60 -12.46 -6.36
C ALA A 28 -27.37 -12.48 -7.88
N LYS A 29 -28.44 -12.40 -8.68
CA LYS A 29 -28.36 -12.34 -10.15
C LYS A 29 -27.72 -11.03 -10.62
N GLU A 30 -28.10 -9.92 -10.01
CA GLU A 30 -27.55 -8.59 -10.31
C GLU A 30 -26.06 -8.49 -9.91
N ALA A 31 -25.64 -9.24 -8.89
CA ALA A 31 -24.23 -9.38 -8.52
C ALA A 31 -23.45 -10.39 -9.41
N TYR A 32 -24.13 -11.10 -10.31
CA TYR A 32 -23.59 -12.23 -11.09
C TYR A 32 -22.93 -13.30 -10.21
N MET A 33 -23.61 -13.69 -9.13
CA MET A 33 -23.13 -14.65 -8.15
C MET A 33 -24.13 -15.79 -7.92
N SER A 34 -23.63 -16.94 -7.46
CA SER A 34 -24.51 -17.94 -6.84
C SER A 34 -25.10 -17.38 -5.54
N VAL A 35 -26.29 -17.85 -5.14
CA VAL A 35 -26.97 -17.38 -3.92
C VAL A 35 -26.12 -17.59 -2.66
N SER A 36 -25.41 -18.72 -2.57
CA SER A 36 -24.52 -19.01 -1.44
C SER A 36 -23.33 -18.04 -1.37
N ASN A 37 -22.68 -17.76 -2.51
CA ASN A 37 -21.59 -16.81 -2.56
C ASN A 37 -22.08 -15.39 -2.23
N PHE A 38 -23.20 -14.98 -2.83
CA PHE A 38 -23.82 -13.68 -2.57
C PHE A 38 -24.05 -13.44 -1.07
N TYR A 39 -24.64 -14.39 -0.33
CA TYR A 39 -24.87 -14.18 1.09
C TYR A 39 -23.59 -14.02 1.91
N ARG A 40 -22.55 -14.82 1.59
CA ARG A 40 -21.26 -14.73 2.28
C ARG A 40 -20.58 -13.39 2.01
N LEU A 41 -20.47 -12.98 0.75
CA LEU A 41 -19.82 -11.72 0.38
C LEU A 41 -20.63 -10.50 0.85
N PHE A 42 -21.95 -10.54 0.75
CA PHE A 42 -22.81 -9.46 1.26
C PHE A 42 -22.59 -9.28 2.76
N PHE A 43 -22.58 -10.37 3.54
CA PHE A 43 -22.32 -10.30 4.99
C PHE A 43 -20.90 -9.79 5.29
N ALA A 44 -19.88 -10.34 4.63
CA ALA A 44 -18.50 -9.91 4.83
C ALA A 44 -18.28 -8.41 4.55
N ILE A 45 -18.89 -7.89 3.49
CA ILE A 45 -18.72 -6.50 3.05
C ILE A 45 -19.62 -5.54 3.85
N THR A 46 -20.87 -5.90 4.10
CA THR A 46 -21.86 -4.99 4.71
C THR A 46 -21.93 -5.13 6.23
N GLY A 47 -21.60 -6.30 6.78
CA GLY A 47 -21.83 -6.67 8.18
C GLY A 47 -23.26 -7.20 8.45
N PHE A 48 -24.12 -7.26 7.44
CA PHE A 48 -25.52 -7.66 7.57
C PHE A 48 -25.87 -8.82 6.65
N GLN A 49 -26.85 -9.64 7.02
CA GLN A 49 -27.42 -10.59 6.07
C GLN A 49 -28.31 -9.83 5.07
N ALA A 50 -28.29 -10.18 3.78
CA ALA A 50 -29.07 -9.43 2.79
C ALA A 50 -30.59 -9.42 3.07
N LYS A 51 -31.13 -10.50 3.65
CA LYS A 51 -32.54 -10.55 4.11
C LYS A 51 -32.81 -9.58 5.25
N GLU A 52 -31.89 -9.50 6.20
CA GLU A 52 -31.97 -8.60 7.34
C GLU A 52 -31.87 -7.14 6.90
N TYR A 53 -30.92 -6.83 6.01
CA TYR A 53 -30.79 -5.52 5.37
C TYR A 53 -32.11 -5.07 4.72
N LEU A 54 -32.71 -5.92 3.88
CA LEU A 54 -33.98 -5.64 3.22
C LEU A 54 -35.10 -5.32 4.23
N ILE A 55 -35.20 -6.12 5.30
CA ILE A 55 -36.19 -5.91 6.36
C ILE A 55 -35.95 -4.59 7.08
N MET A 56 -34.71 -4.30 7.49
CA MET A 56 -34.38 -3.08 8.24
C MET A 56 -34.65 -1.81 7.42
N ARG A 57 -34.33 -1.82 6.13
CA ARG A 57 -34.62 -0.71 5.21
C ARG A 57 -36.13 -0.48 5.05
N ARG A 58 -36.91 -1.54 4.82
CA ARG A 58 -38.38 -1.45 4.81
C ARG A 58 -38.95 -0.89 6.11
N MET A 59 -38.48 -1.38 7.26
CA MET A 59 -38.97 -0.89 8.56
C MET A 59 -38.60 0.57 8.82
N SER A 60 -37.41 1.01 8.37
CA SER A 60 -37.02 2.42 8.49
C SER A 60 -37.91 3.35 7.67
N LEU A 61 -38.19 3.00 6.42
CA LEU A 61 -39.10 3.80 5.59
C LEU A 61 -40.54 3.75 6.10
N ALA A 62 -41.00 2.58 6.54
CA ALA A 62 -42.33 2.44 7.14
C ALA A 62 -42.48 3.25 8.42
N ALA A 63 -41.45 3.30 9.28
CA ALA A 63 -41.45 4.13 10.48
C ALA A 63 -41.59 5.62 10.13
N TYR A 64 -40.83 6.09 9.13
CA TYR A 64 -40.94 7.45 8.62
C TYR A 64 -42.36 7.75 8.11
N ASP A 65 -42.90 6.92 7.22
CA ASP A 65 -44.25 7.11 6.66
C ASP A 65 -45.34 7.10 7.73
N ILE A 66 -45.24 6.20 8.71
CA ILE A 66 -46.19 6.13 9.85
C ILE A 66 -46.09 7.39 10.72
N CYS A 67 -44.89 7.92 10.95
CA CYS A 67 -44.67 9.20 11.64
C CYS A 67 -45.24 10.39 10.85
N GLN A 68 -45.29 10.30 9.51
CA GLN A 68 -45.97 11.27 8.64
C GLN A 68 -47.50 11.07 8.57
N GLY A 69 -48.05 10.08 9.29
CA GLY A 69 -49.49 9.85 9.40
C GLY A 69 -50.05 8.75 8.51
N MET A 70 -49.20 7.96 7.83
CA MET A 70 -49.65 6.77 7.12
C MET A 70 -50.24 5.74 8.10
N LYS A 71 -51.37 5.12 7.72
CA LYS A 71 -51.96 4.06 8.55
C LYS A 71 -51.07 2.82 8.50
N VAL A 72 -51.02 2.10 9.63
CA VAL A 72 -50.19 0.88 9.78
C VAL A 72 -50.49 -0.17 8.70
N LEU A 73 -51.77 -0.34 8.34
CA LEU A 73 -52.17 -1.29 7.29
C LEU A 73 -51.64 -0.87 5.91
N ASP A 74 -51.73 0.43 5.58
CA ASP A 74 -51.26 0.96 4.31
C ASP A 74 -49.74 0.82 4.20
N ALA A 75 -49.01 1.10 5.29
CA ALA A 75 -47.57 0.88 5.35
C ALA A 75 -47.18 -0.60 5.19
N ALA A 76 -47.94 -1.52 5.82
CA ALA A 76 -47.69 -2.95 5.67
C ALA A 76 -47.85 -3.40 4.20
N VAL A 77 -48.91 -2.95 3.53
CA VAL A 77 -49.16 -3.26 2.10
C VAL A 77 -48.07 -2.64 1.22
N LYS A 78 -47.75 -1.35 1.43
CA LYS A 78 -46.74 -0.61 0.66
C LYS A 78 -45.38 -1.30 0.68
N TYR A 79 -44.95 -1.85 1.83
CA TYR A 79 -43.67 -2.54 1.96
C TYR A 79 -43.76 -4.06 1.80
N ALA A 80 -44.73 -4.52 1.00
CA ALA A 80 -44.92 -5.91 0.58
C ALA A 80 -45.06 -6.92 1.73
N TYR A 81 -45.80 -6.56 2.79
CA TYR A 81 -46.23 -7.51 3.83
C TYR A 81 -47.67 -7.95 3.60
N THR A 82 -47.90 -9.26 3.68
CA THR A 82 -49.22 -9.87 3.46
C THR A 82 -50.20 -9.70 4.62
N SER A 83 -49.74 -9.30 5.80
CA SER A 83 -50.60 -9.01 6.95
C SER A 83 -50.03 -7.94 7.88
N ALA A 84 -50.91 -7.09 8.42
CA ALA A 84 -50.56 -6.06 9.39
C ALA A 84 -50.01 -6.65 10.71
N ASP A 85 -50.42 -7.86 11.09
CA ASP A 85 -49.92 -8.54 12.29
C ASP A 85 -48.49 -9.07 12.11
N ALA A 86 -48.16 -9.62 10.94
CA ALA A 86 -46.78 -10.00 10.63
C ALA A 86 -45.87 -8.77 10.57
N PHE A 87 -46.33 -7.72 9.89
CA PHE A 87 -45.65 -6.43 9.83
C PHE A 87 -45.39 -5.88 11.24
N SER A 88 -46.42 -5.78 12.09
CA SER A 88 -46.30 -5.18 13.43
C SER A 88 -45.33 -5.95 14.34
N ARG A 89 -45.27 -7.28 14.22
CA ARG A 89 -44.31 -8.12 14.97
C ARG A 89 -42.87 -7.86 14.55
N ILE A 90 -42.62 -7.82 13.23
CA ILE A 90 -41.28 -7.56 12.68
C ILE A 90 -40.87 -6.11 12.97
N PHE A 91 -41.79 -5.16 12.77
CA PHE A 91 -41.59 -3.74 13.09
C PHE A 91 -41.14 -3.58 14.53
N LYS A 92 -41.86 -4.13 15.50
CA LYS A 92 -41.47 -4.05 16.92
C LYS A 92 -40.13 -4.72 17.21
N LYS A 93 -39.83 -5.85 16.55
CA LYS A 93 -38.54 -6.54 16.71
C LYS A 93 -37.37 -5.67 16.22
N VAL A 94 -37.55 -4.96 15.11
CA VAL A 94 -36.50 -4.18 14.44
C VAL A 94 -36.36 -2.79 15.07
N THR A 95 -37.48 -2.10 15.31
CA THR A 95 -37.48 -0.70 15.77
C THR A 95 -37.52 -0.56 17.29
N GLY A 96 -37.93 -1.61 18.01
CA GLY A 96 -38.17 -1.60 19.46
C GLY A 96 -39.56 -1.09 19.87
N PHE A 97 -40.33 -0.48 18.96
CA PHE A 97 -41.63 0.12 19.25
C PHE A 97 -42.76 -0.53 18.44
N SER A 98 -44.00 -0.49 18.94
CA SER A 98 -45.13 -0.87 18.08
C SER A 98 -45.37 0.21 17.02
N PRO A 99 -45.95 -0.13 15.85
CA PRO A 99 -46.30 0.87 14.84
C PRO A 99 -47.17 2.02 15.38
N SER A 100 -48.13 1.70 16.25
CA SER A 100 -48.98 2.71 16.90
C SER A 100 -48.21 3.62 17.86
N ALA A 101 -47.25 3.07 18.61
CA ALA A 101 -46.38 3.88 19.47
C ALA A 101 -45.51 4.82 18.62
N CYS A 102 -44.92 4.31 17.54
CA CYS A 102 -44.14 5.09 16.57
C CYS A 102 -44.95 6.31 16.05
N SER A 103 -46.20 6.10 15.66
CA SER A 103 -47.10 7.17 15.17
C SER A 103 -47.39 8.25 16.22
N ARG A 104 -47.63 7.86 17.48
CA ARG A 104 -47.97 8.81 18.56
C ARG A 104 -46.77 9.56 19.11
N GLU A 105 -45.66 8.84 19.27
CA GLU A 105 -44.48 9.31 20.01
C GLU A 105 -43.39 9.85 19.07
N ARG A 106 -43.61 9.77 17.74
CA ARG A 106 -42.64 10.13 16.70
C ARG A 106 -41.28 9.48 16.96
N ALA A 107 -41.30 8.17 17.15
CA ALA A 107 -40.09 7.41 17.44
C ALA A 107 -39.09 7.53 16.27
N ASP A 108 -37.83 7.82 16.60
CA ASP A 108 -36.75 8.04 15.65
C ASP A 108 -36.00 6.73 15.40
N TYR A 109 -36.61 5.83 14.61
CA TYR A 109 -35.90 4.67 14.06
C TYR A 109 -35.45 4.97 12.64
N LYS A 110 -34.12 5.01 12.46
CA LYS A 110 -33.50 5.22 11.15
C LYS A 110 -32.44 4.14 10.90
N PHE A 111 -32.57 3.45 9.78
CA PHE A 111 -31.53 2.58 9.25
C PHE A 111 -31.21 3.06 7.84
N GLU A 112 -30.03 3.63 7.64
CA GLU A 112 -29.65 4.25 6.38
C GLU A 112 -29.28 3.21 5.32
N ARG A 113 -29.42 3.60 4.05
CA ARG A 113 -28.92 2.80 2.93
C ARG A 113 -27.41 2.64 3.08
N ILE A 114 -26.93 1.41 2.92
CA ILE A 114 -25.49 1.15 2.88
C ILE A 114 -24.98 1.54 1.50
N ASN A 115 -23.91 2.35 1.47
CA ASN A 115 -23.12 2.57 0.27
C ASN A 115 -21.74 1.92 0.48
N VAL A 116 -21.55 0.77 -0.16
CA VAL A 116 -20.31 0.00 -0.12
C VAL A 116 -19.17 0.79 -0.77
N MET A 117 -19.47 1.51 -1.85
CA MET A 117 -18.47 2.32 -2.52
C MET A 117 -17.96 3.43 -1.59
N ASP A 118 -18.85 4.18 -0.94
CA ASP A 118 -18.45 5.24 0.02
C ASP A 118 -17.74 4.67 1.25
N LYS A 119 -18.12 3.47 1.68
CA LYS A 119 -17.52 2.81 2.84
C LYS A 119 -16.05 2.48 2.57
N TYR A 120 -15.76 1.77 1.48
CA TYR A 120 -14.44 1.20 1.22
C TYR A 120 -13.56 2.04 0.29
N PHE A 121 -14.16 2.92 -0.53
CA PHE A 121 -13.42 3.74 -1.47
C PHE A 121 -13.44 5.21 -1.08
N GLU A 122 -12.32 5.90 -1.30
CA GLU A 122 -12.31 7.36 -1.34
C GLU A 122 -12.70 7.82 -2.74
N ILE A 123 -13.53 8.85 -2.78
CA ILE A 123 -13.75 9.61 -4.00
C ILE A 123 -12.50 10.50 -4.17
N PRO A 124 -11.76 10.36 -5.30
CA PRO A 124 -10.65 11.25 -5.59
C PRO A 124 -11.11 12.71 -5.63
N ASP A 125 -10.15 13.64 -5.60
CA ASP A 125 -10.45 15.06 -5.79
C ASP A 125 -11.24 15.24 -7.11
N GLU A 126 -12.24 16.13 -7.14
CA GLU A 126 -13.26 16.21 -8.20
C GLU A 126 -12.66 16.25 -9.61
N GLU A 127 -11.62 17.07 -9.81
CA GLU A 127 -10.85 17.17 -11.05
C GLU A 127 -10.19 15.83 -11.45
N MET A 128 -9.63 15.11 -10.49
CA MET A 128 -9.00 13.80 -10.75
C MET A 128 -10.06 12.76 -11.10
N ASN A 129 -11.21 12.79 -10.44
CA ASN A 129 -12.30 11.87 -10.71
C ASN A 129 -12.93 12.11 -12.09
N GLU A 130 -13.05 13.36 -12.55
CA GLU A 130 -13.51 13.67 -13.91
C GLU A 130 -12.53 13.16 -14.99
N LYS A 131 -11.22 13.31 -14.75
CA LYS A 131 -10.19 12.90 -15.72
C LYS A 131 -9.93 11.38 -15.71
N TYR A 132 -10.06 10.75 -14.54
CA TYR A 132 -9.79 9.33 -14.31
C TYR A 132 -10.92 8.64 -13.52
N PRO A 133 -12.15 8.56 -14.07
CA PRO A 133 -13.32 8.04 -13.36
C PRO A 133 -13.25 6.53 -13.06
N ASP A 134 -12.34 5.83 -13.73
CA ASP A 134 -12.07 4.40 -13.60
C ASP A 134 -11.06 4.06 -12.50
N ILE A 135 -10.30 5.06 -11.99
CA ILE A 135 -9.36 4.87 -10.89
C ILE A 135 -10.06 5.13 -9.56
N LYS A 136 -10.06 4.12 -8.68
CA LYS A 136 -10.70 4.17 -7.37
C LYS A 136 -9.68 3.98 -6.27
N ILE A 137 -9.85 4.65 -5.14
CA ILE A 137 -8.90 4.53 -4.02
C ILE A 137 -9.51 3.63 -2.96
N LEU A 138 -9.03 2.40 -2.85
CA LEU A 138 -9.42 1.46 -1.80
C LEU A 138 -8.72 1.88 -0.50
N LYS A 139 -9.50 2.41 0.45
CA LYS A 139 -9.01 2.97 1.74
C LYS A 139 -8.11 2.01 2.49
N GLU A 140 -8.51 0.74 2.53
CA GLU A 140 -7.79 -0.29 3.26
C GLU A 140 -8.11 -1.66 2.66
N MET A 141 -7.08 -2.35 2.18
CA MET A 141 -7.08 -3.79 1.99
C MET A 141 -6.49 -4.44 3.24
N PRO A 142 -7.21 -5.36 3.92
CA PRO A 142 -6.67 -6.01 5.10
C PRO A 142 -5.47 -6.90 4.76
N PRO A 143 -4.58 -7.18 5.73
CA PRO A 143 -3.58 -8.21 5.58
C PRO A 143 -4.22 -9.56 5.23
N MET A 144 -3.62 -10.29 4.32
CA MET A 144 -4.14 -11.58 3.84
C MET A 144 -3.04 -12.64 3.90
N ARG A 145 -3.35 -13.78 4.52
CA ARG A 145 -2.52 -14.97 4.40
C ARG A 145 -2.74 -15.60 3.03
N VAL A 146 -1.65 -15.92 2.34
CA VAL A 146 -1.68 -16.51 1.00
C VAL A 146 -0.82 -17.76 0.92
N ALA A 147 -1.28 -18.75 0.16
CA ALA A 147 -0.47 -19.81 -0.40
C ALA A 147 0.09 -19.33 -1.75
N TYR A 148 1.37 -19.55 -2.03
CA TYR A 148 2.01 -18.99 -3.22
C TYR A 148 3.07 -19.92 -3.83
N PHE A 149 3.32 -19.69 -5.11
CA PHE A 149 4.43 -20.28 -5.85
C PHE A 149 5.00 -19.26 -6.83
N CYS A 150 6.34 -19.21 -6.91
CA CYS A 150 7.07 -18.35 -7.82
C CYS A 150 7.78 -19.21 -8.86
N TYR A 151 7.61 -18.87 -10.14
CA TYR A 151 8.25 -19.55 -11.26
C TYR A 151 9.12 -18.57 -12.05
N TYR A 152 10.29 -19.01 -12.50
CA TYR A 152 11.21 -18.22 -13.33
C TYR A 152 11.37 -18.86 -14.71
N GLY A 153 11.34 -18.04 -15.76
CA GLY A 153 11.55 -18.49 -17.13
C GLY A 153 11.14 -17.43 -18.15
N LYS A 154 10.93 -17.86 -19.40
CA LYS A 154 10.54 -16.97 -20.51
C LYS A 154 9.09 -16.48 -20.47
N ASN A 155 8.18 -17.37 -20.06
CA ASN A 155 6.75 -17.07 -19.81
C ASN A 155 6.42 -17.50 -18.38
N PRO A 156 6.92 -16.78 -17.37
CA PRO A 156 6.86 -17.24 -16.00
C PRO A 156 5.43 -17.34 -15.44
N GLU A 157 4.50 -16.54 -15.97
CA GLU A 157 3.07 -16.58 -15.64
C GLU A 157 2.50 -17.96 -15.91
N ASP A 158 2.74 -18.52 -17.10
CA ASP A 158 2.24 -19.83 -17.50
C ASP A 158 2.72 -20.92 -16.53
N GLY A 159 4.01 -20.88 -16.16
CA GLY A 159 4.61 -21.83 -15.22
C GLY A 159 4.07 -21.71 -13.79
N ALA A 160 3.87 -20.47 -13.33
CA ALA A 160 3.32 -20.19 -12.00
C ALA A 160 1.85 -20.64 -11.92
N PHE A 161 1.03 -20.26 -12.90
CA PHE A 161 -0.38 -20.66 -12.99
C PHE A 161 -0.55 -22.18 -13.18
N ALA A 162 0.30 -22.83 -13.96
CA ALA A 162 0.25 -24.29 -14.13
C ALA A 162 0.50 -25.02 -12.79
N THR A 163 1.43 -24.54 -11.97
CA THR A 163 1.73 -25.17 -10.67
C THR A 163 0.62 -24.88 -9.66
N MET A 164 0.17 -23.63 -9.57
CA MET A 164 -0.89 -23.24 -8.63
C MET A 164 -2.23 -23.90 -8.99
N SER A 165 -2.59 -23.99 -10.26
CA SER A 165 -3.83 -24.67 -10.69
C SER A 165 -3.87 -26.13 -10.25
N GLN A 166 -2.76 -26.87 -10.41
CA GLN A 166 -2.65 -28.26 -9.95
C GLN A 166 -2.86 -28.38 -8.44
N TRP A 167 -2.28 -27.48 -7.66
CA TRP A 167 -2.45 -27.45 -6.21
C TRP A 167 -3.91 -27.17 -5.83
N VAL A 168 -4.51 -26.10 -6.36
CA VAL A 168 -5.91 -25.72 -6.07
C VAL A 168 -6.87 -26.86 -6.40
N LEU A 169 -6.73 -27.49 -7.57
CA LEU A 169 -7.60 -28.59 -7.99
C LEU A 169 -7.43 -29.83 -7.11
N ARG A 170 -6.21 -30.13 -6.66
CA ARG A 170 -5.94 -31.27 -5.79
C ARG A 170 -6.47 -31.07 -4.37
N GLU A 171 -6.29 -29.87 -3.81
CA GLU A 171 -6.83 -29.48 -2.50
C GLU A 171 -8.35 -29.18 -2.54
N LYS A 172 -8.95 -29.18 -3.74
CA LYS A 172 -10.38 -28.95 -3.99
C LYS A 172 -10.87 -27.61 -3.43
N LEU A 173 -10.06 -26.56 -3.58
CA LEU A 173 -10.46 -25.22 -3.15
C LEU A 173 -11.54 -24.68 -4.08
N ASP A 174 -12.67 -24.28 -3.50
CA ASP A 174 -13.78 -23.68 -4.25
C ASP A 174 -13.47 -22.21 -4.58
N ILE A 175 -12.66 -21.98 -5.62
CA ILE A 175 -12.28 -20.64 -6.08
C ILE A 175 -13.44 -19.83 -6.65
N ARG A 176 -14.55 -20.48 -7.02
CA ARG A 176 -15.76 -19.82 -7.53
C ARG A 176 -16.63 -19.28 -6.40
N SER A 177 -16.40 -19.77 -5.19
CA SER A 177 -17.07 -19.32 -3.98
C SER A 177 -16.76 -17.88 -3.59
N GLY A 178 -15.76 -17.22 -4.20
CA GLY A 178 -15.27 -15.90 -3.79
C GLY A 178 -14.48 -15.89 -2.47
N ASN A 179 -14.30 -17.03 -1.81
CA ASN A 179 -13.50 -17.13 -0.57
C ASN A 179 -11.99 -17.11 -0.82
N TYR A 180 -11.57 -17.42 -2.05
CA TYR A 180 -10.17 -17.53 -2.44
C TYR A 180 -9.92 -16.52 -3.55
N ARG A 181 -9.23 -15.42 -3.21
CA ARG A 181 -8.76 -14.41 -4.17
C ARG A 181 -7.44 -14.89 -4.75
N ILE A 182 -7.25 -14.64 -6.05
CA ILE A 182 -6.07 -15.08 -6.79
C ILE A 182 -5.33 -13.84 -7.25
N PHE A 183 -4.11 -13.67 -6.78
CA PHE A 183 -3.24 -12.56 -7.15
C PHE A 183 -2.03 -13.04 -7.94
N GLY A 184 -1.53 -12.20 -8.82
CA GLY A 184 -0.29 -12.38 -9.55
C GLY A 184 0.56 -11.10 -9.51
N TYR A 185 1.88 -11.24 -9.57
CA TYR A 185 2.81 -10.13 -9.79
C TYR A 185 4.21 -10.63 -10.14
N ASN A 186 4.99 -9.77 -10.79
CA ASN A 186 6.39 -10.04 -11.10
C ASN A 186 7.23 -10.17 -9.82
N ALA A 187 8.09 -11.18 -9.77
CA ALA A 187 8.95 -11.42 -8.62
C ALA A 187 9.90 -10.23 -8.39
N PRO A 188 10.06 -9.76 -7.14
CA PRO A 188 10.78 -8.52 -6.84
C PRO A 188 12.31 -8.61 -7.05
N ASP A 189 12.84 -9.81 -7.25
CA ASP A 189 14.27 -10.10 -7.44
C ASP A 189 14.69 -10.24 -8.91
N CYS A 190 13.84 -9.84 -9.85
CA CYS A 190 14.17 -9.90 -11.28
C CYS A 190 15.19 -8.83 -11.68
N ASP A 191 16.27 -9.26 -12.33
CA ASP A 191 17.20 -8.38 -13.02
C ASP A 191 16.50 -7.81 -14.27
N PRO A 192 16.33 -6.48 -14.42
CA PRO A 192 15.66 -5.86 -15.57
C PRO A 192 16.35 -6.14 -16.91
N SER A 193 17.60 -6.61 -16.89
CA SER A 193 18.38 -6.97 -18.07
C SER A 193 18.37 -8.47 -18.40
N ALA A 194 17.77 -9.31 -17.54
CA ALA A 194 17.69 -10.74 -17.78
C ALA A 194 16.67 -11.09 -18.88
N GLU A 195 17.00 -12.08 -19.70
CA GLU A 195 16.08 -12.65 -20.70
C GLU A 195 14.92 -13.46 -20.07
N GLU A 196 15.05 -13.79 -18.78
CA GLU A 196 14.04 -14.52 -18.00
C GLU A 196 13.71 -13.73 -16.74
N TYR A 197 12.44 -13.73 -16.36
CA TYR A 197 11.95 -13.09 -15.14
C TYR A 197 11.09 -14.07 -14.34
N GLY A 198 10.77 -13.70 -13.11
CA GLY A 198 9.96 -14.45 -12.18
C GLY A 198 8.54 -13.90 -12.10
N TYR A 199 7.56 -14.78 -11.92
CA TYR A 199 6.19 -14.41 -11.63
C TYR A 199 5.67 -15.24 -10.47
N GLU A 200 4.99 -14.59 -9.53
CA GLU A 200 4.42 -15.23 -8.36
C GLU A 200 2.90 -15.21 -8.43
N VAL A 201 2.29 -16.38 -8.24
CA VAL A 201 0.84 -16.50 -8.08
C VAL A 201 0.52 -16.83 -6.62
N CYS A 202 -0.40 -16.07 -6.05
CA CYS A 202 -0.89 -16.18 -4.69
C CYS A 202 -2.38 -16.53 -4.68
N VAL A 203 -2.78 -17.40 -3.75
CA VAL A 203 -4.18 -17.71 -3.44
C VAL A 203 -4.42 -17.40 -1.96
N THR A 204 -5.39 -16.56 -1.64
CA THR A 204 -5.72 -16.28 -0.22
C THR A 204 -6.21 -17.53 0.47
N ILE A 205 -5.73 -17.79 1.68
CA ILE A 205 -6.11 -18.96 2.49
C ILE A 205 -6.57 -18.52 3.89
N PRO A 206 -7.47 -19.27 4.53
CA PRO A 206 -7.79 -19.09 5.94
C PRO A 206 -6.55 -19.21 6.85
N GLU A 207 -6.59 -18.56 8.01
CA GLU A 207 -5.49 -18.61 9.00
C GLU A 207 -5.25 -20.02 9.54
N ASP A 208 -6.31 -20.83 9.64
CA ASP A 208 -6.29 -22.19 10.17
C ASP A 208 -6.02 -23.26 9.10
N MET A 209 -5.93 -22.88 7.82
CA MET A 209 -5.64 -23.84 6.74
C MET A 209 -4.16 -24.26 6.77
N GLU A 210 -3.90 -25.57 6.85
CA GLU A 210 -2.56 -26.14 6.70
C GLU A 210 -2.21 -26.31 5.21
N VAL A 211 -0.97 -25.97 4.85
CA VAL A 211 -0.42 -26.17 3.50
C VAL A 211 0.79 -27.07 3.61
N THR A 212 0.67 -28.32 3.15
CA THR A 212 1.69 -29.37 3.30
C THR A 212 2.36 -29.75 1.97
N ASP A 213 2.16 -28.96 0.91
CA ASP A 213 2.78 -29.22 -0.39
C ASP A 213 4.28 -28.84 -0.38
N GLU A 214 5.10 -29.62 -1.08
CA GLU A 214 6.55 -29.42 -1.12
C GLU A 214 6.97 -28.13 -1.84
N LYS A 215 6.17 -27.68 -2.81
CA LYS A 215 6.44 -26.50 -3.64
C LYS A 215 5.71 -25.26 -3.15
N ILE A 216 4.47 -25.42 -2.69
CA ILE A 216 3.63 -24.29 -2.29
C ILE A 216 4.02 -23.80 -0.90
N LYS A 217 4.35 -22.52 -0.81
CA LYS A 217 4.72 -21.85 0.45
C LYS A 217 3.60 -20.94 0.92
N THR A 218 3.69 -20.45 2.16
CA THR A 218 2.73 -19.47 2.68
C THR A 218 3.41 -18.19 3.13
N LYS A 219 2.76 -17.05 2.94
CA LYS A 219 3.19 -15.75 3.48
C LYS A 219 2.00 -14.84 3.77
N TRP A 220 2.28 -13.68 4.33
CA TRP A 220 1.30 -12.61 4.52
C TRP A 220 1.55 -11.51 3.50
N LEU A 221 0.50 -11.12 2.78
CA LEU A 221 0.43 -9.84 2.09
C LEU A 221 -0.03 -8.81 3.13
N SER A 222 0.72 -7.73 3.28
CA SER A 222 0.46 -6.70 4.31
C SER A 222 -0.87 -5.97 4.11
N GLY A 223 -1.39 -5.94 2.87
CA GLY A 223 -2.47 -5.05 2.52
C GLY A 223 -2.05 -3.58 2.61
N GLY A 224 -3.02 -2.68 2.76
CA GLY A 224 -2.80 -1.23 2.84
C GLY A 224 -3.73 -0.43 1.92
N LEU A 225 -3.33 0.80 1.64
CA LEU A 225 -4.04 1.73 0.77
C LEU A 225 -3.64 1.51 -0.69
N TYR A 226 -4.63 1.37 -1.57
CA TYR A 226 -4.40 1.06 -2.99
C TYR A 226 -5.20 1.96 -3.92
N ALA A 227 -4.58 2.38 -5.02
CA ALA A 227 -5.31 2.79 -6.21
C ALA A 227 -5.64 1.56 -7.04
N VAL A 228 -6.90 1.45 -7.47
CA VAL A 228 -7.47 0.26 -8.11
C VAL A 228 -8.09 0.64 -9.44
N ILE A 229 -7.80 -0.15 -10.47
CA ILE A 229 -8.45 -0.09 -11.79
C ILE A 229 -8.87 -1.49 -12.20
N THR A 230 -10.05 -1.62 -12.81
CA THR A 230 -10.54 -2.90 -13.32
C THR A 230 -10.34 -2.97 -14.83
N ILE A 231 -9.59 -3.96 -15.29
CA ILE A 231 -9.43 -4.31 -16.70
C ILE A 231 -10.44 -5.39 -17.04
N GLU A 232 -11.45 -5.04 -17.83
CA GLU A 232 -12.46 -6.00 -18.27
C GLU A 232 -11.95 -6.85 -19.42
N ARG A 233 -12.33 -8.13 -19.44
CA ARG A 233 -12.00 -9.01 -20.56
C ARG A 233 -12.95 -8.73 -21.72
N THR A 234 -12.42 -8.27 -22.84
CA THR A 234 -13.17 -7.99 -24.07
C THR A 234 -12.71 -8.89 -25.21
N LYS A 235 -13.54 -9.03 -26.26
CA LYS A 235 -13.14 -9.77 -27.49
C LYS A 235 -12.21 -8.97 -28.39
N GLU A 236 -12.18 -7.66 -28.20
CA GLU A 236 -11.51 -6.70 -29.07
C GLU A 236 -10.03 -6.50 -28.71
N GLU A 237 -9.61 -7.02 -27.56
CA GLU A 237 -8.32 -6.70 -26.98
C GLU A 237 -7.78 -7.85 -26.13
N GLU A 238 -6.48 -8.08 -26.22
CA GLU A 238 -5.78 -9.02 -25.37
C GLU A 238 -5.63 -8.48 -23.95
N LEU A 239 -5.90 -9.33 -22.96
CA LEU A 239 -5.89 -8.95 -21.55
C LEU A 239 -4.55 -8.33 -21.11
N GLY A 240 -3.43 -8.84 -21.63
CA GLY A 240 -2.10 -8.31 -21.36
C GLY A 240 -1.91 -6.85 -21.83
N GLU A 241 -2.48 -6.50 -22.99
CA GLU A 241 -2.48 -5.10 -23.46
C GLU A 241 -3.30 -4.20 -22.55
N GLY A 242 -4.45 -4.69 -22.08
CA GLY A 242 -5.29 -4.01 -21.09
C GLY A 242 -4.55 -3.74 -19.78
N ILE A 243 -3.81 -4.72 -19.27
CA ILE A 243 -2.99 -4.60 -18.07
C ILE A 243 -1.91 -3.53 -18.25
N MET A 244 -1.15 -3.56 -19.36
CA MET A 244 -0.12 -2.55 -19.65
C MET A 244 -0.70 -1.13 -19.72
N ARG A 245 -1.88 -0.96 -20.35
CA ARG A 245 -2.55 0.35 -20.37
C ARG A 245 -3.00 0.79 -18.99
N GLY A 246 -3.52 -0.12 -18.17
CA GLY A 246 -3.90 0.15 -16.79
C GLY A 246 -2.72 0.69 -15.97
N TRP A 247 -1.57 0.00 -16.03
CA TRP A 247 -0.34 0.46 -15.37
C TRP A 247 0.13 1.82 -15.87
N LYS A 248 0.12 2.06 -17.18
CA LYS A 248 0.47 3.39 -17.75
C LYS A 248 -0.48 4.49 -17.28
N ARG A 249 -1.77 4.17 -17.13
CA ARG A 249 -2.80 5.10 -16.69
C ARG A 249 -2.59 5.51 -15.23
N PHE A 250 -2.23 4.56 -14.37
CA PHE A 250 -1.83 4.86 -13.00
C PHE A 250 -0.66 5.83 -12.92
N SER A 251 0.41 5.64 -13.71
CA SER A 251 1.56 6.56 -13.71
C SER A 251 1.14 7.99 -14.02
N ASN A 252 0.29 8.19 -15.04
CA ASN A 252 -0.20 9.53 -15.40
C ASN A 252 -1.10 10.14 -14.32
N TRP A 253 -1.93 9.32 -13.68
CA TRP A 253 -2.79 9.77 -12.58
C TRP A 253 -1.97 10.16 -11.36
N LEU A 254 -0.94 9.37 -11.02
CA LEU A 254 -0.11 9.59 -9.83
C LEU A 254 0.59 10.95 -9.85
N GLU A 255 1.09 11.38 -11.02
CA GLU A 255 1.76 12.68 -11.21
C GLU A 255 0.91 13.86 -10.71
N GLY A 256 -0.39 13.87 -11.06
CA GLY A 256 -1.33 14.94 -10.67
C GLY A 256 -2.04 14.71 -9.33
N SER A 257 -2.01 13.49 -8.80
CA SER A 257 -2.76 13.12 -7.59
C SER A 257 -2.09 13.63 -6.29
N LYS A 258 -2.83 13.59 -5.18
CA LYS A 258 -2.29 13.79 -3.82
C LYS A 258 -1.49 12.58 -3.27
N TYR A 259 -1.29 11.54 -4.08
CA TYR A 259 -0.68 10.29 -3.68
C TYR A 259 0.73 10.10 -4.26
N VAL A 260 1.49 9.19 -3.65
CA VAL A 260 2.76 8.63 -4.12
C VAL A 260 2.72 7.10 -3.99
N TYR A 261 3.71 6.41 -4.56
CA TYR A 261 3.87 4.97 -4.33
C TYR A 261 3.96 4.64 -2.83
N GLY A 262 3.13 3.71 -2.41
CA GLY A 262 3.20 3.07 -1.11
C GLY A 262 4.20 1.92 -1.10
N ASP A 263 4.43 1.36 0.08
CA ASP A 263 5.44 0.32 0.31
C ASP A 263 4.86 -1.11 0.22
N ALA A 264 3.54 -1.24 0.04
CA ALA A 264 2.87 -2.53 -0.07
C ALA A 264 3.13 -3.20 -1.42
N GLN A 265 2.83 -4.50 -1.53
CA GLN A 265 3.05 -5.27 -2.76
C GLN A 265 2.09 -4.81 -3.87
N TRP A 266 2.61 -4.67 -5.08
CA TRP A 266 1.82 -4.49 -6.31
C TRP A 266 1.11 -5.80 -6.64
N LEU A 267 -0.18 -5.74 -6.98
CA LEU A 267 -0.99 -6.94 -7.18
C LEU A 267 -1.84 -6.84 -8.45
N GLU A 268 -1.94 -7.96 -9.15
CA GLU A 268 -2.89 -8.23 -10.22
C GLU A 268 -3.88 -9.26 -9.69
N GLU A 269 -5.11 -8.88 -9.35
CA GLU A 269 -6.14 -9.84 -8.95
C GLU A 269 -6.83 -10.40 -10.18
N HIS A 270 -6.71 -11.70 -10.40
CA HIS A 270 -7.35 -12.38 -11.50
C HIS A 270 -8.80 -12.70 -11.13
N LEU A 271 -9.74 -12.08 -11.85
CA LEU A 271 -11.16 -12.25 -11.59
C LEU A 271 -11.72 -13.37 -12.46
N GLY A 272 -12.44 -14.31 -11.84
CA GLY A 272 -13.25 -15.31 -12.53
C GLY A 272 -12.47 -16.48 -13.13
N PHE A 273 -12.82 -17.68 -12.70
CA PHE A 273 -12.26 -18.94 -13.15
C PHE A 273 -13.35 -19.98 -13.39
N ASP A 274 -13.13 -20.89 -14.34
CA ASP A 274 -13.97 -22.07 -14.52
C ASP A 274 -13.51 -23.25 -13.65
N ASP A 275 -14.20 -24.39 -13.78
CA ASP A 275 -13.91 -25.59 -12.97
C ASP A 275 -12.55 -26.25 -13.31
N ALA A 276 -11.93 -25.86 -14.43
CA ALA A 276 -10.61 -26.31 -14.84
C ALA A 276 -9.50 -25.31 -14.45
N PHE A 277 -9.83 -24.29 -13.63
CA PHE A 277 -8.93 -23.18 -13.29
C PHE A 277 -8.55 -22.32 -14.52
N ALA A 278 -9.32 -22.35 -15.60
CA ALA A 278 -9.08 -21.45 -16.72
C ALA A 278 -9.58 -20.05 -16.37
N HIS A 279 -8.73 -19.03 -16.58
CA HIS A 279 -9.09 -17.64 -16.33
C HIS A 279 -10.13 -17.17 -17.35
N THR A 280 -11.28 -16.72 -16.87
CA THR A 280 -12.45 -16.37 -17.70
C THR A 280 -12.89 -14.93 -17.58
N GLY A 281 -12.47 -14.21 -16.53
CA GLY A 281 -12.83 -12.81 -16.33
C GLY A 281 -11.69 -11.84 -16.62
N GLY A 282 -11.82 -10.65 -16.04
CA GLY A 282 -10.85 -9.57 -16.12
C GLY A 282 -9.77 -9.64 -15.05
N VAL A 283 -9.04 -8.54 -14.89
CA VAL A 283 -8.00 -8.38 -13.86
C VAL A 283 -8.21 -7.04 -13.16
N GLU A 284 -8.05 -7.01 -11.85
CA GLU A 284 -7.91 -5.76 -11.11
C GLU A 284 -6.46 -5.48 -10.79
N LEU A 285 -6.01 -4.27 -11.10
CA LEU A 285 -4.66 -3.83 -10.79
C LEU A 285 -4.70 -2.99 -9.53
N TYR A 286 -3.85 -3.34 -8.58
CA TYR A 286 -3.72 -2.69 -7.29
C TYR A 286 -2.34 -2.03 -7.23
N MET A 287 -2.31 -0.71 -7.41
CA MET A 287 -1.12 0.10 -7.19
C MET A 287 -1.07 0.56 -5.72
N PRO A 288 -0.03 0.16 -4.95
CA PRO A 288 0.11 0.60 -3.57
C PRO A 288 0.33 2.11 -3.55
N VAL A 289 -0.43 2.83 -2.72
CA VAL A 289 -0.32 4.28 -2.60
C VAL A 289 -0.27 4.73 -1.15
N ARG A 290 0.32 5.90 -0.91
CA ARG A 290 0.28 6.63 0.36
C ARG A 290 0.13 8.13 0.09
N LEU A 291 -0.32 8.93 1.07
CA LEU A 291 -0.53 10.35 0.84
C LEU A 291 0.81 11.10 0.79
N LYS A 292 0.94 12.08 -0.11
CA LYS A 292 2.13 12.96 -0.20
C LYS A 292 2.46 13.63 1.13
N LYS A 293 1.43 14.02 1.89
CA LYS A 293 1.58 14.65 3.21
C LYS A 293 2.24 13.71 4.24
N ASP A 294 2.07 12.40 4.10
CA ASP A 294 2.62 11.43 5.04
C ASP A 294 4.14 11.33 4.85
N ILE A 295 4.65 11.52 3.62
CA ILE A 295 6.10 11.68 3.36
C ILE A 295 6.66 12.89 4.10
N GLN A 296 5.96 14.03 4.04
CA GLN A 296 6.43 15.26 4.68
C GLN A 296 6.46 15.14 6.21
N ALA A 297 5.66 14.24 6.79
CA ALA A 297 5.66 13.94 8.21
C ALA A 297 6.71 12.90 8.64
N GLU A 298 7.28 12.11 7.70
CA GLU A 298 8.33 11.12 7.97
C GLU A 298 9.71 11.75 8.23
N PHE A 299 9.93 12.98 7.74
CA PHE A 299 11.18 13.69 7.90
C PHE A 299 11.09 14.71 9.03
N THR A 300 12.06 14.70 9.95
CA THR A 300 12.16 15.76 10.97
C THR A 300 12.36 17.12 10.30
N ASN A 301 11.80 18.18 10.87
CA ASN A 301 12.09 19.56 10.44
C ASN A 301 13.61 19.78 10.36
N GLU A 302 14.08 20.45 9.30
CA GLU A 302 15.50 20.72 9.15
C GLU A 302 15.96 21.75 10.19
N THR A 303 17.13 21.52 10.75
CA THR A 303 17.77 22.43 11.70
C THR A 303 19.05 22.98 11.09
N GLU A 304 19.30 24.28 11.27
CA GLU A 304 20.60 24.87 10.93
C GLU A 304 21.63 24.38 11.96
N GLU A 305 22.71 23.77 11.50
CA GLU A 305 23.82 23.32 12.34
C GLU A 305 25.14 23.80 11.74
N TYR A 306 25.97 24.43 12.55
CA TYR A 306 27.36 24.74 12.18
C TYR A 306 28.24 23.62 12.72
N VAL A 307 28.92 22.92 11.81
CA VAL A 307 29.85 21.84 12.15
C VAL A 307 31.26 22.41 12.15
N GLU A 308 31.91 22.42 13.30
CA GLU A 308 33.32 22.83 13.41
C GLU A 308 34.24 21.87 12.62
N PRO A 309 35.41 22.32 12.13
CA PRO A 309 36.39 21.42 11.55
C PRO A 309 36.86 20.36 12.55
N PHE A 310 37.10 19.14 12.08
CA PHE A 310 37.62 18.06 12.93
C PHE A 310 38.50 17.09 12.13
N MET A 311 39.37 16.38 12.84
CA MET A 311 40.28 15.42 12.22
C MET A 311 39.60 14.09 11.93
N THR A 312 39.89 13.50 10.78
CA THR A 312 39.32 12.21 10.34
C THR A 312 40.37 11.23 9.87
N ALA A 313 40.06 9.94 10.03
CA ALA A 313 40.63 8.88 9.21
C ALA A 313 39.60 8.49 8.14
N SER A 314 40.01 8.43 6.88
CA SER A 314 39.12 8.03 5.78
C SER A 314 39.69 6.93 4.90
N CYS A 315 38.81 6.13 4.32
CA CYS A 315 39.16 5.21 3.24
C CYS A 315 38.19 5.34 2.07
N THR A 316 38.70 5.20 0.86
CA THR A 316 37.91 5.27 -0.37
C THR A 316 38.00 3.96 -1.12
N ALA A 317 36.84 3.44 -1.54
CA ALA A 317 36.74 2.32 -2.46
C ALA A 317 35.98 2.75 -3.72
N THR A 318 36.28 2.11 -4.85
CA THR A 318 35.66 2.42 -6.15
C THR A 318 35.14 1.18 -6.87
N GLY A 319 34.12 1.35 -7.70
CA GLY A 319 33.43 0.31 -8.47
C GLY A 319 32.39 -0.49 -7.68
N PRO A 320 31.82 -1.55 -8.27
CA PRO A 320 30.81 -2.40 -7.64
C PRO A 320 31.25 -2.92 -6.27
N GLY A 321 30.34 -2.90 -5.29
CA GLY A 321 30.64 -3.32 -3.91
C GLY A 321 31.67 -2.45 -3.18
N ALA A 322 31.88 -1.20 -3.61
CA ALA A 322 32.78 -0.26 -2.93
C ALA A 322 32.39 -0.03 -1.47
N GLU A 323 31.10 0.11 -1.18
CA GLU A 323 30.58 0.28 0.19
C GLU A 323 31.06 -0.83 1.13
N ALA A 324 30.81 -2.09 0.77
CA ALA A 324 31.19 -3.24 1.60
C ALA A 324 32.71 -3.32 1.81
N ARG A 325 33.50 -2.97 0.79
CA ARG A 325 34.97 -2.94 0.89
C ARG A 325 35.47 -1.82 1.80
N ALA A 326 34.95 -0.61 1.65
CA ALA A 326 35.29 0.53 2.50
C ALA A 326 34.93 0.24 3.97
N ARG A 327 33.72 -0.29 4.23
CA ARG A 327 33.28 -0.66 5.58
C ARG A 327 34.17 -1.73 6.20
N LYS A 328 34.49 -2.80 5.46
CA LYS A 328 35.39 -3.86 5.96
C LYS A 328 36.78 -3.33 6.30
N GLN A 329 37.33 -2.47 5.45
CA GLN A 329 38.66 -1.90 5.64
C GLN A 329 38.70 -0.97 6.85
N LEU A 330 37.76 -0.02 6.97
CA LEU A 330 37.72 0.89 8.11
C LEU A 330 37.42 0.14 9.41
N ALA A 331 36.49 -0.83 9.40
CA ALA A 331 36.20 -1.66 10.57
C ALA A 331 37.43 -2.41 11.08
N ALA A 332 38.24 -2.99 10.17
CA ALA A 332 39.45 -3.69 10.55
C ALA A 332 40.51 -2.74 11.17
N TRP A 333 40.69 -1.55 10.58
CA TRP A 333 41.62 -0.54 11.09
C TRP A 333 41.19 0.00 12.47
N MET A 334 39.89 0.26 12.66
CA MET A 334 39.33 0.71 13.93
C MET A 334 39.45 -0.36 15.02
N ALA A 335 39.17 -1.63 14.69
CA ALA A 335 39.27 -2.75 15.62
C ALA A 335 40.70 -2.94 16.15
N ASP A 336 41.72 -2.78 15.31
CA ASP A 336 43.14 -2.82 15.69
C ASP A 336 43.52 -1.72 16.70
N ARG A 337 42.77 -0.61 16.74
CA ARG A 337 42.99 0.56 17.61
C ARG A 337 42.01 0.68 18.77
N GLY A 338 41.04 -0.22 18.88
CA GLY A 338 39.97 -0.11 19.88
C GLY A 338 39.08 1.12 19.69
N ILE A 339 38.97 1.64 18.47
CA ILE A 339 38.07 2.75 18.14
C ILE A 339 36.68 2.17 17.87
N LEU A 340 35.66 2.74 18.49
CA LEU A 340 34.26 2.46 18.21
C LEU A 340 33.58 3.75 17.74
N PRO A 341 32.65 3.66 16.78
CA PRO A 341 31.84 4.81 16.40
C PRO A 341 30.94 5.21 17.57
N GLY A 342 30.61 6.49 17.64
CA GLY A 342 29.74 7.03 18.67
C GLY A 342 28.99 8.27 18.21
N ARG A 343 27.93 8.61 18.96
CA ARG A 343 27.02 9.72 18.63
C ARG A 343 27.61 11.12 18.89
N GLU A 344 28.59 11.23 19.78
CA GLU A 344 29.21 12.52 20.16
C GLU A 344 30.73 12.51 19.91
N GLU A 345 31.38 11.37 20.11
CA GLU A 345 32.79 11.13 19.82
C GLU A 345 32.91 10.04 18.75
N ASN A 346 33.93 10.12 17.90
CA ASN A 346 34.17 9.17 16.82
C ASN A 346 32.98 9.05 15.85
N ARG A 347 32.52 10.19 15.34
CA ARG A 347 31.45 10.26 14.34
C ARG A 347 31.81 9.45 13.09
N LEU A 348 30.94 8.54 12.69
CA LEU A 348 31.08 7.72 11.49
C LEU A 348 30.18 8.27 10.39
N PHE A 349 30.75 8.62 9.24
CA PHE A 349 29.96 9.18 8.15
C PHE A 349 30.53 8.86 6.78
N ALA A 350 29.68 8.95 5.76
CA ALA A 350 30.04 8.65 4.38
C ALA A 350 29.83 9.84 3.43
N PHE A 351 30.60 9.79 2.34
CA PHE A 351 30.39 10.60 1.15
C PHE A 351 30.59 9.73 -0.10
N TYR A 352 29.64 9.77 -1.02
CA TYR A 352 29.66 8.89 -2.19
C TYR A 352 28.93 9.48 -3.40
N SER A 353 29.27 8.99 -4.58
CA SER A 353 28.63 9.40 -5.84
C SER A 353 27.29 8.68 -6.05
N PHE A 354 26.20 9.24 -5.49
CA PHE A 354 24.86 8.66 -5.60
C PHE A 354 24.43 8.44 -7.07
N GLU A 355 24.70 9.40 -7.96
CA GLU A 355 24.33 9.34 -9.38
C GLU A 355 24.98 8.19 -10.18
N LYS A 356 25.99 7.53 -9.60
CA LYS A 356 26.81 6.51 -10.25
C LYS A 356 26.67 5.16 -9.57
N LEU A 357 25.62 4.95 -8.76
CA LEU A 357 25.28 3.66 -8.14
C LEU A 357 25.44 2.51 -9.15
N ASP A 358 26.14 1.47 -8.72
CA ASP A 358 26.46 0.25 -9.50
C ASP A 358 27.25 0.43 -10.81
N SER A 359 27.77 1.62 -11.07
CA SER A 359 28.68 1.86 -12.21
C SER A 359 30.15 1.63 -11.83
N PRO A 360 31.04 1.36 -12.81
CA PRO A 360 32.49 1.33 -12.58
C PRO A 360 33.05 2.64 -12.01
N GLY A 361 32.33 3.76 -12.20
CA GLY A 361 32.68 5.08 -11.68
C GLY A 361 32.12 5.40 -10.30
N PHE A 362 31.42 4.47 -9.65
CA PHE A 362 30.96 4.63 -8.27
C PHE A 362 32.17 4.76 -7.33
N PHE A 363 32.18 5.75 -6.46
CA PHE A 363 33.09 5.79 -5.32
C PHE A 363 32.29 5.86 -4.03
N TYR A 364 32.82 5.21 -3.00
CA TYR A 364 32.30 5.27 -1.65
C TYR A 364 33.45 5.59 -0.70
N ARG A 365 33.33 6.70 0.01
CA ARG A 365 34.32 7.15 0.99
C ARG A 365 33.69 7.16 2.37
N LEU A 366 34.36 6.53 3.32
CA LEU A 366 33.92 6.40 4.69
C LEU A 366 34.93 7.10 5.60
N TYR A 367 34.42 7.81 6.59
CA TYR A 367 35.17 8.64 7.52
C TYR A 367 34.84 8.23 8.96
N ILE A 368 35.84 8.28 9.83
CA ILE A 368 35.68 8.25 11.27
C ILE A 368 36.40 9.45 11.87
N GLN A 369 35.74 10.19 12.76
CA GLN A 369 36.39 11.25 13.53
C GLN A 369 37.45 10.64 14.46
N ILE A 370 38.61 11.29 14.54
CA ILE A 370 39.72 10.88 15.38
C ILE A 370 40.30 12.08 16.14
N PRO A 371 41.02 11.87 17.25
CA PRO A 371 41.78 12.93 17.92
C PRO A 371 42.86 13.54 16.99
N TYR A 372 43.14 14.84 17.15
CA TYR A 372 44.11 15.57 16.31
C TYR A 372 45.53 14.99 16.42
N GLU A 373 45.88 14.50 17.60
CA GLU A 373 47.16 13.92 18.00
C GLU A 373 47.36 12.47 17.52
N MET A 374 46.32 11.81 16.99
CA MET A 374 46.44 10.44 16.51
C MET A 374 47.31 10.37 15.26
N GLU A 375 48.40 9.60 15.31
CA GLU A 375 49.27 9.35 14.16
C GLU A 375 48.74 8.18 13.31
N ILE A 376 48.70 8.37 11.99
CA ILE A 376 48.38 7.34 11.00
C ILE A 376 49.61 7.17 10.12
N LYS A 377 50.16 5.95 10.07
CA LYS A 377 51.35 5.67 9.26
C LYS A 377 50.98 5.36 7.81
N ASP A 378 51.90 5.68 6.91
CA ASP A 378 51.78 5.30 5.51
C ASP A 378 51.64 3.78 5.36
N GLY A 379 50.65 3.34 4.58
CA GLY A 379 50.37 1.93 4.33
C GLY A 379 49.30 1.31 5.25
N GLU A 380 48.72 2.06 6.20
CA GLU A 380 47.61 1.58 7.04
C GLU A 380 46.26 1.49 6.31
N GLY A 381 46.21 1.91 5.04
CA GLY A 381 45.00 1.85 4.22
C GLY A 381 43.96 2.93 4.55
N VAL A 382 44.26 3.85 5.46
CA VAL A 382 43.43 5.02 5.74
C VAL A 382 44.26 6.29 5.57
N ILE A 383 43.58 7.41 5.30
CA ILE A 383 44.20 8.72 5.12
C ILE A 383 43.74 9.61 6.27
N LYS A 384 44.71 10.26 6.92
CA LYS A 384 44.43 11.33 7.90
C LYS A 384 44.15 12.63 7.14
N GLU A 385 42.99 13.22 7.36
CA GLU A 385 42.63 14.52 6.77
C GLU A 385 41.70 15.31 7.68
N GLU A 386 41.75 16.64 7.56
CA GLU A 386 40.81 17.51 8.25
C GLU A 386 39.50 17.59 7.44
N PHE A 387 38.38 17.30 8.10
CA PHE A 387 37.06 17.59 7.58
C PHE A 387 36.77 19.07 7.85
N PRO A 388 36.55 19.90 6.81
CA PRO A 388 36.53 21.36 6.97
C PRO A 388 35.30 21.90 7.70
N GLY A 389 34.22 21.10 7.83
CA GLY A 389 32.99 21.57 8.44
C GLY A 389 32.35 22.76 7.71
N GLY A 390 31.45 23.46 8.39
CA GLY A 390 30.76 24.66 7.93
C GLY A 390 29.27 24.65 8.24
N LEU A 391 28.48 25.42 7.47
CA LEU A 391 27.04 25.54 7.69
C LEU A 391 26.27 24.44 6.95
N TYR A 392 25.43 23.73 7.68
CA TYR A 392 24.59 22.65 7.17
C TYR A 392 23.13 22.86 7.55
N LEU A 393 22.23 22.34 6.70
CA LEU A 393 20.90 21.93 7.14
C LEU A 393 20.95 20.45 7.50
N LYS A 394 20.53 20.13 8.73
CA LYS A 394 20.51 18.78 9.27
C LYS A 394 19.09 18.24 9.33
N ARG A 395 18.93 16.98 8.93
CA ARG A 395 17.70 16.19 9.04
C ARG A 395 18.03 14.78 9.56
N LEU A 396 17.16 14.20 10.38
CA LEU A 396 17.26 12.81 10.81
C LEU A 396 16.31 11.93 9.99
N VAL A 397 16.83 10.78 9.54
CA VAL A 397 16.07 9.77 8.78
C VAL A 397 16.46 8.36 9.18
N LYS A 398 15.67 7.38 8.75
CA LYS A 398 16.04 5.96 8.83
C LYS A 398 16.87 5.57 7.62
N TYR A 399 17.86 4.70 7.79
CA TYR A 399 18.74 4.25 6.70
C TYR A 399 17.96 3.65 5.52
N ALA A 400 16.85 2.93 5.80
CA ALA A 400 15.95 2.41 4.76
C ALA A 400 15.38 3.50 3.82
N GLN A 401 15.30 4.75 4.29
CA GLN A 401 14.77 5.90 3.55
C GLN A 401 15.86 6.87 3.08
N ASN A 402 17.13 6.58 3.37
CA ASN A 402 18.25 7.51 3.23
C ASN A 402 18.40 8.07 1.81
N GLY A 403 18.44 7.20 0.79
CA GLY A 403 18.55 7.63 -0.60
C GLY A 403 17.38 8.50 -1.07
N ARG A 404 16.15 8.12 -0.73
CA ARG A 404 14.93 8.90 -1.06
C ARG A 404 14.95 10.26 -0.37
N SER A 405 15.39 10.32 0.89
CA SER A 405 15.50 11.59 1.63
C SER A 405 16.54 12.52 1.02
N TRP A 406 17.71 12.01 0.59
CA TRP A 406 18.71 12.86 -0.07
C TRP A 406 18.17 13.49 -1.35
N PHE A 407 17.43 12.72 -2.16
CA PHE A 407 16.81 13.25 -3.39
C PHE A 407 15.79 14.36 -3.08
N ASP A 408 14.93 14.17 -2.07
CA ASP A 408 14.00 15.20 -1.60
C ASP A 408 14.74 16.44 -1.07
N PHE A 409 15.80 16.24 -0.28
CA PHE A 409 16.58 17.32 0.32
C PHE A 409 17.25 18.19 -0.74
N ILE A 410 17.86 17.57 -1.76
CA ILE A 410 18.47 18.26 -2.91
C ILE A 410 17.42 19.06 -3.68
N LYS A 411 16.28 18.44 -4.02
CA LYS A 411 15.20 19.12 -4.76
C LYS A 411 14.61 20.30 -3.98
N LYS A 412 14.47 20.16 -2.66
CA LYS A 412 14.03 21.27 -1.78
C LYS A 412 15.05 22.40 -1.79
N MET A 413 16.35 22.08 -1.76
CA MET A 413 17.43 23.06 -1.83
C MET A 413 17.49 23.82 -3.15
N GLU A 414 17.28 23.13 -4.29
CA GLU A 414 17.21 23.76 -5.61
C GLU A 414 16.13 24.86 -5.69
N ASN A 415 15.02 24.66 -4.97
CA ASN A 415 13.88 25.59 -4.92
C ASN A 415 13.89 26.52 -3.71
N SER A 416 14.92 26.48 -2.86
CA SER A 416 14.99 27.27 -1.62
C SER A 416 15.26 28.74 -1.91
N GLU A 417 14.45 29.65 -1.36
CA GLU A 417 14.71 31.09 -1.44
C GLU A 417 15.78 31.55 -0.44
N ARG A 418 15.95 30.82 0.68
CA ARG A 418 16.85 31.20 1.80
C ARG A 418 18.27 30.66 1.65
N TYR A 419 18.43 29.49 1.03
CA TYR A 419 19.72 28.80 0.94
C TYR A 419 20.08 28.41 -0.50
N GLY A 420 21.37 28.40 -0.79
CA GLY A 420 21.98 27.70 -1.92
C GLY A 420 22.92 26.59 -1.44
N PHE A 421 23.44 25.79 -2.36
CA PHE A 421 24.45 24.77 -2.03
C PHE A 421 25.72 25.43 -1.51
N GLY A 422 26.18 24.97 -0.35
CA GLY A 422 27.43 25.39 0.26
C GLY A 422 28.64 24.68 -0.35
N PRO A 423 29.86 25.23 -0.17
CA PRO A 423 31.09 24.62 -0.69
C PRO A 423 31.60 23.45 0.15
N GLN A 424 30.94 23.13 1.28
CA GLN A 424 31.39 22.06 2.18
C GLN A 424 31.06 20.67 1.62
N PRO A 425 31.78 19.61 2.02
CA PRO A 425 31.42 18.25 1.65
C PRO A 425 30.06 17.85 2.22
N PHE A 426 29.29 17.05 1.48
CA PHE A 426 28.13 16.37 2.04
C PHE A 426 28.57 15.40 3.14
N MET A 427 27.74 15.27 4.16
CA MET A 427 27.99 14.36 5.27
C MET A 427 26.74 13.55 5.58
N GLU A 428 26.87 12.23 5.49
CA GLU A 428 25.86 11.27 5.90
C GLU A 428 26.36 10.53 7.13
N GLU A 429 25.93 10.96 8.31
CA GLU A 429 26.38 10.42 9.58
C GLU A 429 25.49 9.28 10.06
N TYR A 430 26.12 8.15 10.40
CA TYR A 430 25.46 6.97 10.95
C TYR A 430 25.47 7.08 12.48
N LEU A 431 24.30 7.17 13.11
CA LEU A 431 24.16 7.30 14.55
C LEU A 431 24.18 5.92 15.23
N VAL A 432 25.35 5.29 15.20
CA VAL A 432 25.59 3.91 15.62
C VAL A 432 26.72 3.80 16.64
N ASP A 433 26.63 2.79 17.51
CA ASP A 433 27.69 2.43 18.47
C ASP A 433 28.55 1.25 17.97
N SER A 434 28.26 0.77 16.75
CA SER A 434 28.98 -0.31 16.06
C SER A 434 29.01 -0.06 14.54
N MET A 435 29.76 -0.87 13.78
CA MET A 435 29.79 -0.80 12.31
C MET A 435 28.56 -1.43 11.63
N GLU A 436 27.58 -1.91 12.40
CA GLU A 436 26.37 -2.51 11.87
C GLU A 436 25.35 -1.43 11.51
N ILE A 437 25.03 -1.33 10.22
CA ILE A 437 24.02 -0.42 9.69
C ILE A 437 22.92 -1.26 9.06
N CYS A 438 21.69 -1.08 9.53
CA CYS A 438 20.49 -1.76 9.06
C CYS A 438 19.42 -0.73 8.69
N GLY A 439 18.29 -1.16 8.11
CA GLY A 439 17.21 -0.26 7.70
C GLY A 439 16.69 0.68 8.80
N GLU A 440 16.76 0.24 10.06
CA GLU A 440 16.30 0.98 11.24
C GLU A 440 17.33 1.95 11.82
N THR A 441 18.57 1.91 11.32
CA THR A 441 19.65 2.80 11.77
C THR A 441 19.26 4.25 11.53
N GLU A 442 19.41 5.09 12.56
CA GLU A 442 19.22 6.53 12.42
C GLU A 442 20.42 7.14 11.67
N VAL A 443 20.11 7.99 10.70
CA VAL A 443 21.08 8.67 9.84
C VAL A 443 20.82 10.17 9.95
N ALA A 444 21.88 10.93 10.24
CA ALA A 444 21.84 12.38 10.16
C ALA A 444 22.39 12.82 8.79
N GLN A 445 21.52 13.44 7.99
CA GLN A 445 21.88 14.00 6.69
C GLN A 445 22.24 15.48 6.85
N TYR A 446 23.46 15.82 6.46
CA TYR A 446 24.01 17.16 6.54
C TYR A 446 24.16 17.74 5.14
N MET A 447 23.17 18.54 4.73
CA MET A 447 23.16 19.25 3.46
C MET A 447 24.03 20.51 3.55
N PRO A 448 25.13 20.61 2.80
CA PRO A 448 25.99 21.80 2.83
C PRO A 448 25.24 22.99 2.25
N VAL A 449 25.18 24.10 2.99
CA VAL A 449 24.43 25.28 2.57
C VAL A 449 25.23 26.58 2.68
N ALA A 450 24.90 27.52 1.81
CA ALA A 450 25.26 28.93 1.91
C ALA A 450 23.97 29.75 1.97
N LYS A 451 23.91 30.77 2.83
CA LYS A 451 22.77 31.70 2.86
C LYS A 451 22.81 32.55 1.59
N LYS A 452 21.67 32.67 0.90
CA LYS A 452 21.54 33.58 -0.24
C LYS A 452 21.52 35.01 0.31
N ASP A 453 22.33 35.90 -0.24
CA ASP A 453 22.46 37.28 0.23
C ASP A 453 21.08 37.99 0.22
N GLY A 454 20.57 38.26 1.41
CA GLY A 454 19.22 38.82 1.63
C GLY A 454 18.88 39.12 3.08
N GLU A 455 19.51 38.46 4.06
CA GLU A 455 19.38 38.81 5.48
C GLU A 455 20.76 38.75 6.17
N GLN A 456 21.40 39.91 6.30
CA GLN A 456 22.37 40.14 7.36
C GLN A 456 21.59 40.27 8.68
N VAL A 457 21.91 39.35 9.61
CA VAL A 457 21.77 39.36 11.08
C VAL A 457 20.62 40.14 11.69
#